data_AF-A0A6N7LZS9-F1
#
_entry.id   AF-A0A6N7LZS9-F1
#
_cell.length_a   1.000
_cell.length_b   1.000
_cell.length_c   1.000
_cell.angle_alpha   90.00
_cell.angle_beta   90.00
_cell.angle_gamma   90.00
#
_symmetry.space_group_name_H-M   'P 1'
#
loop_
_entity.id
_entity.type
_entity.pdbx_description
1 polymer ?
#
loop_
_entity_poly.entity_id
_entity_poly.type
_entity_poly.pdbx_seq_one_letter_code
_entity_poly.pdbx_strand_id
1 'polypeptide(L)' 'MPYYKCKCGAKYVGWGCSGICQKCGDKMGRISREEFYGDRERGLEYFEKEGREEKKVK' A
#
# COMPACT_ATOMS: atom_id res chain seq x y z
N MET A 1 -7.61 -0.61 -15.49
CA MET A 1 -7.98 -0.25 -14.10
C MET A 1 -6.97 0.77 -13.59
N PRO A 2 -7.36 2.02 -13.28
CA PRO A 2 -6.43 3.01 -12.75
C PRO A 2 -6.16 2.77 -11.27
N TYR A 3 -4.93 3.08 -10.84
CA TYR A 3 -4.45 2.97 -9.46
C TYR A 3 -4.03 4.36 -8.97
N TYR A 4 -4.30 4.66 -7.70
CA TYR A 4 -4.02 5.95 -7.10
C TYR A 4 -3.35 5.80 -5.74
N LYS A 5 -2.44 6.73 -5.41
CA LYS A 5 -1.78 6.84 -4.10
C LYS A 5 -1.89 8.27 -3.60
N CYS A 6 -2.32 8.41 -2.36
CA CYS A 6 -2.30 9.68 -1.65
C CYS A 6 -1.00 9.82 -0.83
N LYS A 7 -0.59 11.06 -0.57
CA LYS A 7 0.56 11.37 0.31
C LYS A 7 0.38 10.85 1.73
N CYS A 8 -0.86 10.72 2.21
CA CYS A 8 -1.17 10.13 3.52
C CYS A 8 -0.99 8.59 3.58
N GLY A 9 -0.60 7.95 2.48
CA GLY A 9 -0.40 6.50 2.39
C GLY A 9 -1.65 5.72 1.96
N ALA A 10 -2.81 6.36 1.82
CA ALA A 10 -4.01 5.70 1.30
C ALA A 10 -3.86 5.33 -0.19
N LYS A 11 -4.29 4.12 -0.54
CA LYS A 11 -4.25 3.57 -1.89
C LYS A 11 -5.66 3.26 -2.38
N TYR A 12 -5.97 3.63 -3.62
CA TYR A 12 -7.29 3.43 -4.23
C TYR A 12 -7.17 2.80 -5.61
N VAL A 13 -8.17 2.01 -5.99
CA VAL A 13 -8.26 1.34 -7.29
C VAL A 13 -9.68 1.46 -7.85
N GLY A 14 -9.80 1.76 -9.13
CA GLY A 14 -11.08 1.81 -9.82
C GLY A 14 -11.37 3.12 -10.54
N TRP A 15 -12.32 3.06 -11.48
CA TRP A 15 -12.64 4.15 -12.40
C TRP A 15 -13.50 5.26 -11.78
N GLY A 16 -14.11 5.01 -10.62
CA GLY A 16 -14.97 5.97 -9.88
C GLY A 16 -14.24 6.79 -8.82
N CYS A 17 -12.91 6.81 -8.79
CA CYS A 17 -12.17 7.68 -7.87
C CYS A 17 -12.17 9.12 -8.38
N SER A 18 -12.76 10.05 -7.62
CA SER A 18 -12.81 11.50 -7.92
C SER A 18 -11.45 12.20 -7.94
N GLY A 19 -10.34 11.45 -7.79
CA GLY A 19 -9.00 12.00 -7.65
C GLY A 19 -8.75 12.69 -6.31
N ILE A 20 -9.72 12.65 -5.38
CA ILE A 20 -9.63 13.22 -4.04
C ILE A 20 -9.59 12.11 -2.99
N CYS A 21 -8.62 12.16 -2.08
CA CYS A 21 -8.50 11.20 -1.00
C CYS A 21 -9.63 11.41 0.01
N GLN A 22 -10.45 10.39 0.23
CA GLN A 22 -11.55 10.47 1.20
C GLN A 22 -11.08 10.57 2.66
N LYS A 23 -9.81 10.27 2.94
CA LYS A 23 -9.24 10.30 4.29
C LYS A 23 -8.71 11.69 4.69
N CYS A 24 -8.07 12.40 3.76
CA CYS A 24 -7.39 13.67 4.06
C CYS A 24 -7.83 14.84 3.16
N GLY A 25 -8.68 14.59 2.16
CA GLY A 25 -9.15 15.63 1.24
C GLY A 25 -8.13 16.05 0.17
N ASP A 26 -6.89 15.56 0.23
CA ASP A 26 -5.85 15.89 -0.75
C ASP A 26 -6.05 15.21 -2.11
N LYS A 27 -5.52 15.84 -3.16
CA LYS A 27 -5.44 15.24 -4.49
C LYS A 27 -4.53 14.00 -4.47
N MET A 28 -5.02 12.95 -5.10
CA MET A 28 -4.31 11.69 -5.26
C MET A 28 -3.51 11.68 -6.55
N GLY A 29 -2.30 11.11 -6.51
CA GLY A 29 -1.49 10.86 -7.70
C GLY A 29 -1.88 9.52 -8.33
N ARG A 30 -1.94 9.47 -9.66
CA ARG A 30 -2.08 8.20 -10.39
C ARG A 30 -0.75 7.46 -10.35
N ILE A 31 -0.81 6.17 -10.06
CA ILE A 31 0.37 5.29 -9.98
C ILE A 31 0.18 4.06 -10.88
N SER A 32 1.26 3.34 -11.10
CA SER A 32 1.25 2.06 -11.81
C SER A 32 0.73 0.93 -10.91
N ARG A 33 0.32 -0.18 -11.53
CA ARG A 33 -0.05 -1.41 -10.82
C ARG A 33 1.10 -1.91 -9.94
N GLU A 34 2.32 -1.89 -10.45
CA GLU A 34 3.53 -2.33 -9.73
C GLU A 34 3.75 -1.50 -8.46
N GLU A 35 3.62 -0.17 -8.53
CA GLU A 35 3.72 0.70 -7.34
C GLU A 35 2.59 0.44 -6.32
N PHE A 36 1.41 0.04 -6.79
CA PHE A 36 0.27 -0.24 -5.92
C PHE A 36 0.49 -1.52 -5.10
N TYR A 37 0.93 -2.59 -5.76
CA TYR A 37 1.14 -3.91 -5.15
C TYR A 37 2.57 -4.15 -4.65
N GLY A 38 3.58 -3.44 -5.14
CA GLY A 38 5.00 -3.64 -4.86
C GLY A 38 5.42 -3.29 -3.43
N ASP A 39 4.68 -2.42 -2.74
CA ASP A 39 4.86 -2.25 -1.28
C ASP A 39 4.51 -3.53 -0.49
N ARG A 40 3.69 -4.42 -1.05
CA ARG A 40 3.27 -5.66 -0.36
C ARG A 40 4.42 -6.66 -0.27
N GLU A 41 5.33 -6.68 -1.24
CA GLU A 41 6.52 -7.53 -1.19
C GLU A 41 7.50 -7.08 -0.11
N ARG A 42 7.71 -5.77 0.09
CA ARG A 42 8.50 -5.27 1.24
C ARG A 42 7.82 -5.51 2.59
N GLY A 43 6.50 -5.36 2.66
CA GLY A 43 5.75 -5.58 3.91
C GLY A 43 5.71 -7.06 4.35
N LEU A 44 5.66 -7.99 3.39
CA LEU A 44 5.73 -9.43 3.66
C LEU A 44 7.15 -9.88 4.03
N GLU A 45 8.19 -9.35 3.37
CA GLU A 45 9.58 -9.65 3.74
C GLU A 45 9.93 -9.20 5.17
N TYR A 46 9.36 -8.09 5.64
CA TYR A 46 9.49 -7.64 7.04
C TYR A 46 8.76 -8.58 8.01
N PHE A 47 7.56 -9.06 7.65
CA PHE A 47 6.82 -10.02 8.50
C PHE A 47 7.49 -11.39 8.56
N GLU A 48 8.12 -11.85 7.48
CA GLU A 48 8.86 -13.13 7.49
C GLU A 48 10.21 -13.05 8.22
N LYS A 49 10.85 -11.88 8.27
CA LYS A 49 12.07 -11.68 9.07
C LYS A 49 11.77 -11.57 10.57
N GLU A 50 10.71 -10.86 10.97
CA GLU A 50 10.32 -10.77 12.39
C GLU A 50 9.58 -12.02 12.90
N GLY A 51 8.96 -12.81 12.01
CA GLY A 51 8.24 -14.04 12.38
C GLY A 51 9.10 -15.30 12.58
N ARG A 52 10.44 -15.22 12.44
CA ARG A 52 11.34 -16.39 12.61
C ARG A 52 12.14 -16.39 13.91
N GLU A 53 12.15 -15.30 14.69
CA GLU A 53 12.83 -15.29 16.00
C GLU A 53 11.96 -15.78 17.16
N GLU A 54 10.64 -15.94 17.00
CA GLU A 54 9.76 -16.44 18.08
C GLU A 54 9.63 -17.98 18.17
N LYS A 55 10.50 -18.76 17.50
CA LYS A 55 10.47 -20.23 17.59
C LYS A 55 11.79 -20.87 18.05
N LYS A 56 12.53 -20.24 18.97
CA LYS A 56 13.62 -20.95 19.65
C LYS A 56 14.00 -20.43 21.04
N VAL A 57 13.05 -20.39 21.98
CA VAL A 57 13.38 -20.55 23.40
C VAL A 57 12.40 -21.56 23.99
N LYS A 58 12.86 -22.81 24.07
CA LYS A 58 12.43 -23.75 25.12
C LYS A 58 13.47 -23.67 26.22
#